data_AF-A0A8T3U6E6-F1
#
_entry.id   AF-A0A8T3U6E6-F1
#
_cell.length_a   1.000
_cell.length_b   1.000
_cell.length_c   1.000
_cell.angle_alpha   90.00
_cell.angle_beta   90.00
_cell.angle_gamma   90.00
#
_symmetry.space_group_name_H-M   'P 1'
#
loop_
_entity.id
_entity.type
_entity.pdbx_description
1 polymer ?
#
loop_
_entity_poly.entity_id
_entity_poly.type
_entity_poly.pdbx_seq_one_letter_code
_entity_poly.pdbx_strand_id
1 'polypeptide(L)'
;MINNTDQENIILNASISKFNNIFPTYISEKNPKFLEIDDKYIGGLIVYNYSNKFSDIIFKKILDSNLNININIFIEKKDKYKAIKELTYFITNSGASLKDSFKNSQDIDLVAFSYNDAKYIRKELQVNNEDLYNIYTYFTISEDSPEKLRASMIKLENLCTISRSIYA
;
A
#
# COMPACT_ATOMS: atom_id res chain seq x y z
N MET A 1 46.95 -32.13 -19.17
CA MET A 1 46.02 -32.40 -18.05
C MET A 1 45.79 -31.07 -17.37
N ILE A 2 44.57 -30.54 -17.43
CA ILE A 2 44.21 -29.31 -16.72
C ILE A 2 44.06 -29.71 -15.25
N ASN A 3 44.76 -29.04 -14.34
CA ASN A 3 44.71 -29.37 -12.91
C ASN A 3 43.28 -29.13 -12.40
N ASN A 4 42.76 -29.99 -11.52
CA ASN A 4 41.40 -29.86 -10.97
C ASN A 4 41.12 -28.47 -10.37
N THR A 5 42.16 -27.81 -9.83
CA THR A 5 42.11 -26.43 -9.30
C THR A 5 41.80 -25.39 -10.38
N ASP A 6 42.25 -25.59 -11.62
CA ASP A 6 41.97 -24.67 -12.74
C ASP A 6 40.53 -24.82 -13.23
N GLN A 7 39.97 -26.04 -13.19
CA GLN A 7 38.56 -26.29 -13.53
C GLN A 7 37.60 -25.69 -12.49
N GLU A 8 37.90 -25.84 -11.20
CA GLU A 8 37.14 -25.22 -10.11
C GLU A 8 37.15 -23.68 -10.20
N ASN A 9 38.31 -23.09 -10.50
CA ASN A 9 38.43 -21.64 -10.71
C ASN A 9 37.65 -21.14 -11.93
N ILE A 10 37.61 -21.90 -13.03
CA ILE A 10 36.80 -21.55 -14.21
C ILE A 10 35.30 -21.60 -13.89
N ILE A 11 34.84 -22.62 -13.16
CA ILE A 11 33.43 -22.76 -12.76
C ILE A 11 33.02 -21.63 -11.81
N LEU A 12 33.88 -21.30 -10.83
CA LEU A 12 33.64 -20.21 -9.89
C LEU A 12 33.60 -18.86 -10.61
N ASN A 13 34.56 -18.59 -11.50
CA ASN A 13 34.60 -17.35 -12.30
C ASN A 13 33.41 -17.24 -13.26
N ALA A 14 32.97 -18.36 -13.85
CA ALA A 14 31.76 -18.40 -14.67
C ALA A 14 30.48 -18.18 -13.86
N SER A 15 30.46 -18.61 -12.60
CA SER A 15 29.34 -18.39 -11.69
C SER A 15 29.28 -16.94 -11.21
N ILE A 16 30.44 -16.34 -10.89
CA ILE A 16 30.59 -14.93 -10.52
C ILE A 16 30.25 -14.02 -11.69
N SER A 17 30.70 -14.31 -12.90
CA SER A 17 30.37 -13.51 -14.09
C SER A 17 28.89 -13.54 -14.43
N LYS A 18 28.22 -14.69 -14.25
CA LYS A 18 26.76 -14.77 -14.34
C LYS A 18 26.06 -13.97 -13.24
N PHE A 19 26.60 -13.94 -12.02
CA PHE A 19 26.08 -13.12 -10.93
C PHE A 19 26.19 -11.62 -11.23
N ASN A 20 27.30 -11.19 -11.84
CA ASN A 20 27.51 -9.79 -12.24
C ASN A 20 26.47 -9.32 -13.27
N ASN A 21 25.91 -10.21 -14.09
CA ASN A 21 24.85 -9.87 -15.05
C ASN A 21 23.46 -9.64 -14.41
N ILE A 22 23.29 -9.89 -13.11
CA ILE A 22 22.01 -9.71 -12.39
C ILE A 22 21.97 -8.34 -11.70
N PHE A 23 23.15 -7.74 -11.45
CA PHE A 23 23.22 -6.43 -10.83
C PHE A 23 23.03 -5.34 -11.87
N PRO A 24 22.38 -4.23 -11.50
CA PRO A 24 22.31 -3.09 -12.39
C PRO A 24 23.71 -2.51 -12.61
N THR A 25 23.94 -1.98 -13.81
CA THR A 25 25.17 -1.27 -14.16
C THR A 25 25.30 0.01 -13.34
N TYR A 26 24.18 0.70 -13.09
CA TYR A 26 24.14 1.84 -12.18
C TYR A 26 22.77 2.02 -11.51
N ILE A 27 22.78 2.70 -10.37
CA ILE A 27 21.60 3.18 -9.66
C ILE A 27 21.81 4.67 -9.37
N SER A 28 20.83 5.50 -9.72
CA SER A 28 20.89 6.94 -9.56
C SER A 28 19.68 7.45 -8.77
N GLU A 29 19.95 8.06 -7.63
CA GLU A 29 18.99 8.72 -6.74
C GLU A 29 19.04 10.26 -6.87
N LYS A 30 19.69 10.77 -7.91
CA LYS A 30 19.89 12.22 -8.09
C LYS A 30 18.58 13.00 -8.20
N ASN A 31 17.52 12.37 -8.71
CA ASN A 31 16.20 12.98 -8.79
C ASN A 31 15.32 12.49 -7.64
N PRO A 32 14.82 13.38 -6.76
CA PRO A 32 13.97 12.95 -5.65
C PRO A 32 12.60 12.40 -6.09
N LYS A 33 12.20 12.57 -7.36
CA LYS A 33 10.88 12.14 -7.86
C LYS A 33 10.86 10.70 -8.36
N PHE A 34 12.01 10.13 -8.72
CA PHE A 34 12.11 8.79 -9.28
C PHE A 34 13.50 8.21 -9.07
N LEU A 35 13.56 6.89 -9.03
CA LEU A 35 14.82 6.15 -9.05
C LEU A 35 15.17 5.81 -10.50
N GLU A 36 16.43 5.92 -10.87
CA GLU A 36 16.92 5.51 -12.20
C GLU A 36 17.85 4.31 -12.05
N ILE A 37 17.57 3.24 -12.79
CA ILE A 37 18.34 1.99 -12.82
C ILE A 37 18.50 1.58 -14.28
N ASP A 38 19.73 1.54 -14.80
CA ASP A 38 20.03 1.10 -16.18
C ASP A 38 19.10 1.70 -17.24
N ASP A 39 18.99 3.04 -17.24
CA ASP A 39 18.15 3.83 -18.15
C ASP A 39 16.63 3.56 -18.02
N LYS A 40 16.21 2.88 -16.94
CA LYS A 40 14.81 2.75 -16.52
C LYS A 40 14.50 3.71 -15.38
N TYR A 41 13.40 4.42 -15.53
CA TYR A 41 12.92 5.38 -14.55
C TYR A 41 11.76 4.76 -13.77
N ILE A 42 11.91 4.68 -12.45
CA ILE A 42 10.99 4.01 -11.54
C ILE A 42 10.37 5.04 -10.60
N GLY A 43 9.04 5.10 -10.62
CA GLY A 43 8.22 5.92 -9.73
C GLY A 43 7.36 5.05 -8.83
N GLY A 44 7.07 5.54 -7.63
CA GLY A 44 6.28 4.82 -6.62
C GLY A 44 5.15 5.65 -6.04
N LEU A 45 4.03 5.00 -5.73
CA LEU A 45 2.91 5.59 -4.98
C LEU A 45 2.56 4.68 -3.79
N ILE A 46 2.51 5.26 -2.59
CA ILE A 46 2.13 4.56 -1.36
C ILE A 46 0.67 4.88 -1.06
N VAL A 47 -0.14 3.83 -0.84
CA VAL A 47 -1.52 3.98 -0.41
C VAL A 47 -1.56 4.09 1.11
N TYR A 48 -1.91 5.27 1.62
CA TYR A 48 -1.97 5.53 3.06
C TYR A 48 -3.36 5.31 3.66
N ASN A 49 -4.41 5.33 2.83
CA ASN A 49 -5.78 5.09 3.26
C ASN A 49 -6.63 4.57 2.10
N TYR A 50 -7.69 3.86 2.44
CA TYR A 50 -8.65 3.26 1.53
C TYR A 50 -10.02 3.90 1.72
N SER A 51 -10.85 3.89 0.68
CA SER A 51 -12.26 4.19 0.84
C SER A 51 -12.89 3.21 1.84
N ASN A 52 -13.72 3.71 2.76
CA ASN A 52 -14.52 2.85 3.65
C ASN A 52 -15.71 2.20 2.94
N LYS A 53 -15.99 2.59 1.70
CA LYS A 53 -17.04 2.04 0.85
C LYS A 53 -16.46 1.61 -0.48
N PHE A 54 -16.53 0.31 -0.73
CA PHE A 54 -16.17 -0.31 -1.99
C PHE A 54 -17.44 -0.81 -2.66
N SER A 55 -17.78 -0.25 -3.82
CA SER A 55 -18.85 -0.77 -4.67
C SER A 55 -18.39 -1.97 -5.52
N ASP A 56 -17.08 -2.18 -5.59
CA ASP A 56 -16.36 -3.10 -6.45
C ASP A 56 -15.05 -3.54 -5.76
N ILE A 57 -14.28 -4.44 -6.37
CA ILE A 57 -12.96 -4.86 -5.89
C ILE A 57 -12.01 -3.64 -5.73
N ILE A 58 -11.24 -3.61 -4.62
CA ILE A 58 -10.40 -2.50 -4.15
C ILE A 58 -9.41 -1.91 -5.18
N PHE A 59 -8.98 -2.69 -6.18
CA PHE A 59 -8.04 -2.26 -7.22
C PHE A 59 -8.57 -2.42 -8.65
N LYS A 60 -9.88 -2.63 -8.84
CA LYS A 60 -10.48 -2.87 -10.17
C LYS A 60 -10.02 -1.86 -11.22
N LYS A 61 -10.14 -0.55 -10.92
CA LYS A 61 -9.72 0.52 -11.85
C LYS A 61 -8.22 0.51 -12.18
N ILE A 62 -7.39 0.01 -11.27
CA ILE A 62 -5.94 -0.13 -11.47
C ILE A 62 -5.66 -1.34 -12.36
N LEU A 63 -6.32 -2.46 -12.10
CA LEU A 63 -6.20 -3.71 -12.88
C LEU A 63 -6.72 -3.54 -14.31
N ASP A 64 -7.78 -2.75 -14.49
CA ASP A 64 -8.36 -2.44 -15.80
C ASP A 64 -7.52 -1.40 -16.57
N SER A 65 -6.51 -0.82 -15.94
CA SER A 65 -5.67 0.20 -16.58
C SER A 65 -4.59 -0.44 -17.44
N ASN A 66 -4.35 0.12 -18.63
CA ASN A 66 -3.21 -0.26 -19.48
C ASN A 66 -1.90 0.42 -19.01
N LEU A 67 -1.61 0.36 -17.71
CA LEU A 67 -0.37 0.86 -17.13
C LEU A 67 0.46 -0.33 -16.66
N ASN A 68 1.77 -0.26 -16.87
CA ASN A 68 2.71 -1.28 -16.39
C ASN A 68 2.99 -1.08 -14.89
N ILE A 69 2.01 -1.44 -14.06
CA ILE A 69 2.05 -1.25 -12.61
C ILE A 69 2.41 -2.58 -11.94
N ASN A 70 3.43 -2.55 -11.08
CA ASN A 70 3.61 -3.59 -10.08
C ASN A 70 2.87 -3.19 -8.81
N ILE A 71 2.02 -4.10 -8.33
CA ILE A 71 1.25 -3.93 -7.09
C ILE A 71 1.89 -4.79 -6.01
N ASN A 72 2.38 -4.14 -4.97
CA ASN A 72 3.00 -4.78 -3.82
C ASN A 72 2.08 -4.64 -2.62
N ILE A 73 1.66 -5.75 -2.01
CA ILE A 73 0.70 -5.77 -0.89
C ILE A 73 1.31 -6.50 0.29
N PHE A 74 1.29 -5.85 1.45
CA PHE A 74 1.79 -6.38 2.71
C PHE A 74 0.64 -6.42 3.69
N ILE A 75 0.40 -7.60 4.23
CA ILE A 75 -0.74 -7.88 5.11
C ILE A 75 -0.16 -8.24 6.48
N GLU A 76 -0.54 -7.47 7.49
CA GLU A 76 -0.11 -7.67 8.87
C GLU A 76 -1.32 -7.96 9.73
N LYS A 77 -1.32 -9.12 10.40
CA LYS A 77 -2.37 -9.47 11.36
C LYS A 77 -2.23 -8.61 12.62
N LYS A 78 -3.31 -7.91 13.00
CA LYS A 78 -3.37 -7.16 14.24
C LYS A 78 -3.69 -8.05 15.43
N ASP A 79 -3.15 -7.66 16.59
CA ASP A 79 -3.55 -8.24 17.87
C ASP A 79 -5.03 -7.94 18.13
N LYS A 80 -5.82 -9.01 18.11
CA LYS A 80 -7.26 -8.99 18.30
C LYS A 80 -7.68 -8.46 19.68
N TYR A 81 -6.98 -8.85 20.74
CA TYR A 81 -7.30 -8.40 22.11
C TYR A 81 -7.01 -6.92 22.28
N LYS A 82 -5.87 -6.45 21.76
CA LYS A 82 -5.50 -5.03 21.76
C LYS A 82 -6.53 -4.21 20.98
N ALA A 83 -6.91 -4.65 19.79
CA ALA A 83 -7.92 -3.97 18.97
C ALA A 83 -9.28 -3.89 19.68
N ILE A 84 -9.76 -4.97 20.30
CA ILE A 84 -11.01 -4.98 21.06
C ILE A 84 -10.97 -4.00 22.23
N LYS A 85 -9.84 -3.92 22.94
CA LYS A 85 -9.64 -2.99 24.06
C LYS A 85 -9.72 -1.53 23.60
N GLU A 86 -9.02 -1.19 22.52
CA GLU A 86 -9.02 0.15 21.93
C GLU A 86 -10.42 0.55 21.43
N LEU A 87 -11.10 -0.34 20.70
CA LEU A 87 -12.47 -0.14 20.24
C LEU A 87 -13.44 0.06 21.41
N THR A 88 -13.29 -0.70 22.50
CA THR A 88 -14.16 -0.57 23.68
C THR A 88 -13.97 0.77 24.37
N TYR A 89 -12.73 1.22 24.53
CA TYR A 89 -12.44 2.55 25.08
C TYR A 89 -13.05 3.67 24.23
N PHE A 90 -12.87 3.58 22.91
CA PHE A 90 -13.45 4.54 21.96
C PHE A 90 -14.98 4.58 22.05
N ILE A 91 -15.64 3.42 22.00
CA ILE A 91 -17.11 3.31 22.09
C ILE A 91 -17.61 3.94 23.40
N THR A 92 -17.00 3.63 24.53
CA THR A 92 -17.45 4.18 25.83
C THR A 92 -17.34 5.70 25.85
N ASN A 93 -16.21 6.26 25.42
CA ASN A 93 -15.99 7.71 25.43
C ASN A 93 -16.89 8.44 24.43
N SER A 94 -16.93 7.98 23.18
CA SER A 94 -17.76 8.60 22.14
C SER A 94 -19.25 8.53 22.47
N GLY A 95 -19.71 7.45 23.11
CA GLY A 95 -21.09 7.31 23.57
C GLY A 95 -21.48 8.30 24.66
N ALA A 96 -20.54 8.70 25.52
CA ALA A 96 -20.76 9.76 26.52
C ALA A 96 -20.76 11.15 25.84
N SER A 97 -19.79 11.42 24.96
CA SER A 97 -19.70 12.70 24.24
C SER A 97 -20.93 13.00 23.37
N LEU A 98 -21.51 11.98 22.73
CA LEU A 98 -22.74 12.12 21.93
C LEU A 98 -23.97 12.51 22.77
N LYS A 99 -23.96 12.24 24.09
CA LYS A 99 -25.05 12.59 25.00
C LYS A 99 -24.92 14.00 25.57
N ASP A 100 -23.68 14.48 25.76
CA ASP A 100 -23.43 15.63 26.63
C ASP A 100 -22.79 16.86 25.96
N SER A 101 -22.21 16.81 24.74
CA SER A 101 -21.16 17.82 24.41
C SER A 101 -20.92 18.26 22.94
N PHE A 102 -21.91 18.23 22.03
CA PHE A 102 -21.69 18.78 20.69
C PHE A 102 -22.59 19.98 20.37
N LYS A 103 -21.97 21.07 19.87
CA LYS A 103 -22.65 22.32 19.47
C LYS A 103 -22.92 22.41 17.96
N ASN A 104 -22.30 21.54 17.16
CA ASN A 104 -22.35 21.54 15.70
C ASN A 104 -22.82 20.16 15.19
N SER A 105 -23.80 20.12 14.28
CA SER A 105 -24.44 18.87 13.83
C SER A 105 -23.53 17.98 13.00
N GLN A 106 -22.61 18.55 12.21
CA GLN A 106 -21.68 17.76 11.38
C GLN A 106 -20.70 16.95 12.23
N ASP A 107 -20.24 17.52 13.34
CA ASP A 107 -19.34 16.84 14.29
C ASP A 107 -20.07 15.69 15.00
N ILE A 108 -21.37 15.86 15.28
CA ILE A 108 -22.23 14.81 15.84
C ILE A 108 -22.34 13.64 14.88
N ASP A 109 -22.66 13.93 13.61
CA ASP A 109 -22.86 12.91 12.59
C ASP A 109 -21.58 12.09 12.37
N LEU A 110 -20.42 12.76 12.25
CA LEU A 110 -19.12 12.09 12.09
C LEU A 110 -18.78 11.16 13.26
N VAL A 111 -19.01 11.62 14.50
CA VAL A 111 -18.77 10.82 15.70
C VAL A 111 -19.76 9.65 15.78
N ALA A 112 -21.02 9.86 15.41
CA ALA A 112 -22.04 8.81 15.38
C ALA A 112 -21.72 7.72 14.35
N PHE A 113 -21.26 8.08 13.14
CA PHE A 113 -20.80 7.12 12.14
C PHE A 113 -19.61 6.30 12.66
N SER A 114 -18.57 6.99 13.15
CA SER A 114 -17.37 6.33 13.67
C SER A 114 -17.69 5.41 14.86
N TYR A 115 -18.63 5.81 15.71
CA TYR A 115 -19.12 5.01 16.83
C TYR A 115 -19.81 3.72 16.38
N ASN A 116 -20.65 3.79 15.33
CA ASN A 116 -21.33 2.62 14.78
C ASN A 116 -20.35 1.68 14.07
N ASP A 117 -19.38 2.22 13.32
CA ASP A 117 -18.32 1.43 12.69
C ASP A 117 -17.48 0.68 13.75
N ALA A 118 -17.09 1.37 14.83
CA ALA A 118 -16.36 0.75 15.93
C ALA A 118 -17.14 -0.38 16.60
N LYS A 119 -18.46 -0.20 16.79
CA LYS A 119 -19.34 -1.26 17.32
C LYS A 119 -19.41 -2.46 16.38
N TYR A 120 -19.56 -2.21 15.08
CA TYR A 120 -19.60 -3.24 14.07
C TYR A 120 -18.30 -4.05 14.07
N ILE A 121 -17.15 -3.39 13.93
CA ILE A 121 -15.83 -4.05 13.91
C ILE A 121 -15.63 -4.87 15.19
N ARG A 122 -15.95 -4.33 16.37
CA ARG A 122 -15.81 -5.07 17.63
C ARG A 122 -16.68 -6.33 17.66
N LYS A 123 -17.91 -6.26 17.16
CA LYS A 123 -18.81 -7.41 17.05
C LYS A 123 -18.22 -8.48 16.14
N GLU A 124 -17.74 -8.11 14.96
CA GLU A 124 -17.13 -9.05 14.02
C GLU A 124 -15.92 -9.77 14.65
N LEU A 125 -15.07 -9.03 15.36
CA LEU A 125 -13.94 -9.61 16.09
C LEU A 125 -14.39 -10.56 17.21
N GLN A 126 -15.32 -10.14 18.07
CA GLN A 126 -15.66 -10.91 19.27
C GLN A 126 -16.62 -12.08 19.02
N VAL A 127 -17.65 -11.85 18.20
CA VAL A 127 -18.78 -12.77 18.03
C VAL A 127 -18.55 -13.67 16.83
N ASN A 128 -18.16 -13.09 15.70
CA ASN A 128 -17.95 -13.85 14.46
C ASN A 128 -16.53 -14.42 14.37
N ASN A 129 -15.71 -14.16 15.38
CA ASN A 129 -14.33 -14.59 15.48
C ASN A 129 -13.44 -14.14 14.30
N GLU A 130 -13.76 -13.01 13.68
CA GLU A 130 -12.97 -12.46 12.58
C GLU A 130 -11.59 -11.99 13.07
N ASP A 131 -10.67 -11.87 12.11
CA ASP A 131 -9.34 -11.32 12.31
C ASP A 131 -9.25 -9.89 11.73
N LEU A 132 -8.41 -9.06 12.34
CA LEU A 132 -8.14 -7.71 11.84
C LEU A 132 -6.78 -7.68 11.17
N TYR A 133 -6.68 -7.03 10.02
CA TYR A 133 -5.43 -6.89 9.28
C TYR A 133 -5.15 -5.42 8.95
N ASN A 134 -3.89 -5.02 9.03
CA ASN A 134 -3.40 -3.84 8.32
C ASN A 134 -3.00 -4.27 6.90
N ILE A 135 -3.44 -3.50 5.91
CA ILE A 135 -3.07 -3.72 4.51
C ILE A 135 -2.25 -2.51 4.07
N TYR A 136 -1.02 -2.75 3.65
CA TYR A 136 -0.14 -1.74 3.06
C TYR A 136 -0.01 -2.04 1.58
N THR A 137 -0.24 -1.05 0.72
CA THR A 137 -0.08 -1.20 -0.73
C THR A 137 0.83 -0.14 -1.29
N TYR A 138 1.73 -0.58 -2.16
CA TYR A 138 2.59 0.29 -2.95
C TYR A 138 2.49 -0.09 -4.42
N PHE A 139 2.29 0.93 -5.25
CA PHE A 139 2.34 0.80 -6.68
C PHE A 139 3.70 1.30 -7.16
N THR A 140 4.33 0.56 -8.07
CA THR A 140 5.55 1.01 -8.74
C THR A 140 5.38 0.90 -10.24
N ILE A 141 5.81 1.93 -10.97
CA ILE A 141 5.79 1.99 -12.42
C ILE A 141 7.23 2.16 -12.89
N SER A 142 7.61 1.44 -13.95
CA SER A 142 8.90 1.58 -14.62
C SER A 142 8.67 1.98 -16.08
N GLU A 143 9.39 2.99 -16.55
CA GLU A 143 9.31 3.51 -17.92
C GLU A 143 10.70 3.78 -18.51
N ASP A 144 10.76 3.95 -19.83
CA ASP A 144 12.01 4.21 -20.58
C ASP A 144 12.42 5.69 -20.62
N SER A 145 11.56 6.60 -20.15
CA SER A 145 11.89 8.03 -20.09
C SER A 145 11.22 8.72 -18.90
N PRO A 146 11.81 9.80 -18.37
CA PRO A 146 11.21 10.57 -17.28
C PRO A 146 9.84 11.16 -17.64
N GLU A 147 9.63 11.55 -18.91
CA GLU A 147 8.36 12.10 -19.38
C GLU A 147 7.25 11.04 -19.39
N LYS A 148 7.56 9.83 -19.89
CA LYS A 148 6.65 8.70 -19.84
C LYS A 148 6.31 8.34 -18.40
N LEU A 149 7.33 8.24 -17.53
CA LEU A 149 7.12 7.97 -16.11
C LEU A 149 6.17 8.99 -15.49
N ARG A 150 6.40 10.29 -15.74
CA ARG A 150 5.55 11.36 -15.24
C ARG A 150 4.10 11.20 -15.72
N ALA A 151 3.88 10.90 -17.00
CA ALA A 151 2.54 10.70 -17.54
C ALA A 151 1.84 9.48 -16.92
N SER A 152 2.54 8.35 -16.79
CA SER A 152 2.03 7.13 -16.16
C SER A 152 1.70 7.34 -14.68
N MET A 153 2.55 8.05 -13.94
CA MET A 153 2.33 8.41 -12.53
C MET A 153 1.09 9.29 -12.36
N ILE A 154 0.92 10.34 -13.19
CA ILE A 154 -0.29 11.20 -13.14
C ILE A 154 -1.56 10.38 -13.43
N LYS A 155 -1.50 9.45 -14.39
CA LYS A 155 -2.63 8.58 -14.70
C LYS A 155 -2.97 7.67 -13.52
N LEU A 156 -1.96 7.07 -12.87
CA LEU A 156 -2.12 6.27 -11.66
C LEU A 156 -2.72 7.10 -10.51
N GLU A 157 -2.21 8.29 -10.25
CA GLU A 157 -2.74 9.22 -9.23
C GLU A 157 -4.20 9.54 -9.47
N ASN A 158 -4.60 9.78 -10.72
CA ASN A 158 -5.99 10.04 -11.07
C ASN A 158 -6.88 8.82 -10.80
N LEU A 159 -6.43 7.60 -11.14
CA LEU A 159 -7.18 6.38 -10.84
C LEU A 159 -7.39 6.19 -9.33
N CYS A 160 -6.37 6.50 -8.53
CA CYS A 160 -6.45 6.49 -7.07
C CYS A 160 -7.35 7.60 -6.52
N THR A 161 -7.28 8.81 -7.06
CA THR A 161 -8.05 9.97 -6.58
C THR A 161 -9.53 9.88 -6.92
N ILE A 162 -9.88 9.26 -8.06
CA ILE A 162 -11.29 8.98 -8.43
C ILE A 162 -11.95 8.01 -7.42
N SER A 163 -11.19 7.29 -6.58
CA SER A 163 -11.78 6.52 -5.46
C SER A 163 -12.21 7.39 -4.27
N ARG A 164 -11.81 8.66 -4.23
CA ARG A 164 -12.23 9.66 -3.24
C ARG A 164 -13.27 10.58 -3.90
N SER A 165 -14.47 10.07 -4.17
CA SER A 165 -15.58 10.96 -4.49
C SER A 165 -15.89 11.78 -3.24
N ILE A 166 -15.55 13.05 -3.31
CA ILE A 166 -15.92 14.13 -2.42
C ILE A 166 -17.44 14.07 -2.20
N TYR A 167 -17.85 13.80 -0.96
CA TYR A 167 -19.07 14.40 -0.42
C TYR A 167 -18.61 15.44 0.59
N ALA A 168 -18.76 16.70 0.19
CA ALA A 168 -18.84 17.84 1.09
C ALA A 168 -20.24 17.88 1.72
#